data_AF-W5TSH2-F1
#
_entry.id   AF-W5TSH2-F1
#
_cell.length_a   1.000
_cell.length_b   1.000
_cell.length_c   1.000
_cell.angle_alpha   90.00
_cell.angle_beta   90.00
_cell.angle_gamma   90.00
#
_symmetry.space_group_name_H-M   'P 1'
#
loop_
_entity.id
_entity.type
_entity.pdbx_description
1 polymer ?
#
loop_
_entity_poly.entity_id
_entity_poly.type
_entity_poly.pdbx_seq_one_letter_code
_entity_poly.pdbx_strand_id
1 'polypeptide(L)'
;MSLIGSEPDVPGIGPVSPPTGGVMVPYPGPPGPVGPKGEDGERGEQGEAGPQGEQGVQGETGAEGPQGEGLQIDGQVATYADLPSTGIAEGDVWLAGDNAYRYNGSAWPAENAGTPVRGPQGLKGDTGDTGPKGDQGDPGIQGEKGDPGTTDWNDLDNKPSTFPPSTHAHDIADVTGLQTALDGKESTTNRGAANGYAPLDGSSLVPAAYLPSYVDDVLEYSALASFPATGETGKIYVDLATAKIYRWSGTAYVEISPSPGSTDAVTEGATNKYYTDARVATKVQAMFGTTAGTVAQGNDSRLSDARTPTDAGQVYDFAFPHTAGAAARATGAGNLLPQGVKLQRAVRLTRVIYRGNTADASGNLVVELRKNGSAVSGTSKTIAATDQTAGASNATNTGTWDFDEGDILTVQVTGVGTTPGNGLIADIKGVTR
;
A
#
# COMPACT_ATOMS: atom_id res chain seq x y z
N MET A 1 -33.35 -12.92 -42.20
CA MET A 1 -34.48 -13.83 -41.90
C MET A 1 -34.79 -13.73 -40.42
N SER A 2 -35.92 -13.11 -40.11
CA SER A 2 -36.53 -13.01 -38.79
C SER A 2 -37.39 -14.25 -38.53
N LEU A 3 -37.41 -14.75 -37.31
CA LEU A 3 -38.35 -15.74 -36.76
C LEU A 3 -38.57 -15.29 -35.30
N ILE A 4 -39.39 -14.26 -35.02
CA ILE A 4 -40.85 -14.29 -34.87
C ILE A 4 -41.36 -15.59 -34.23
N GLY A 5 -41.43 -15.59 -32.90
CA GLY A 5 -42.27 -16.49 -32.12
C GLY A 5 -43.56 -15.76 -31.76
N SER A 6 -44.59 -16.03 -32.54
CA SER A 6 -46.00 -15.76 -32.24
C SER A 6 -46.60 -16.94 -31.47
N GLU A 7 -47.51 -16.70 -30.53
CA GLU A 7 -48.77 -17.45 -30.38
C GLU A 7 -49.72 -16.73 -29.38
N PRO A 8 -51.04 -16.98 -29.44
CA PRO A 8 -52.04 -15.92 -29.47
C PRO A 8 -53.28 -16.13 -28.54
N ASP A 9 -54.12 -15.10 -28.47
CA ASP A 9 -55.60 -15.09 -28.52
C ASP A 9 -56.55 -15.73 -27.45
N VAL A 10 -57.25 -14.80 -26.75
CA VAL A 10 -58.72 -14.67 -26.41
C VAL A 10 -59.45 -15.72 -25.55
N PRO A 11 -60.66 -15.45 -24.95
CA PRO A 11 -61.72 -14.49 -25.34
C PRO A 11 -62.38 -13.62 -24.25
N GLY A 12 -62.79 -12.42 -24.69
CA GLY A 12 -63.77 -11.59 -24.00
C GLY A 12 -65.22 -12.00 -24.28
N ILE A 13 -66.13 -11.56 -23.41
CA ILE A 13 -67.58 -11.51 -23.67
C ILE A 13 -68.17 -10.30 -22.93
N GLY A 14 -68.72 -9.33 -23.67
CA GLY A 14 -69.58 -8.25 -23.14
C GLY A 14 -71.03 -8.74 -23.00
N PRO A 15 -72.04 -7.91 -23.30
CA PRO A 15 -72.48 -6.65 -22.66
C PRO A 15 -73.88 -6.85 -22.00
N VAL A 16 -74.30 -6.03 -21.02
CA VAL A 16 -75.74 -5.92 -20.67
C VAL A 16 -76.15 -4.51 -20.18
N SER A 17 -77.18 -3.98 -20.84
CA SER A 17 -78.09 -2.90 -20.45
C SER A 17 -79.38 -3.08 -21.28
N PRO A 18 -80.52 -2.42 -21.01
CA PRO A 18 -81.28 -2.14 -19.78
C PRO A 18 -82.75 -2.67 -19.93
N PRO A 19 -83.76 -2.35 -19.07
CA PRO A 19 -84.62 -1.13 -19.18
C PRO A 19 -85.14 -0.63 -17.79
N THR A 20 -85.90 0.46 -17.53
CA THR A 20 -86.41 1.66 -18.23
C THR A 20 -87.23 2.47 -17.21
N GLY A 21 -87.20 3.80 -17.31
CA GLY A 21 -88.25 4.72 -16.82
C GLY A 21 -87.68 5.95 -16.09
N GLY A 22 -87.13 6.95 -16.78
CA GLY A 22 -87.83 8.13 -17.31
C GLY A 22 -87.47 9.35 -16.42
N VAL A 23 -87.17 10.57 -16.85
CA VAL A 23 -87.57 11.41 -18.00
C VAL A 23 -86.46 12.46 -18.28
N MET A 24 -86.30 12.86 -19.55
CA MET A 24 -85.32 13.81 -20.09
C MET A 24 -85.82 15.27 -20.15
N VAL A 25 -84.91 16.26 -20.03
CA VAL A 25 -85.08 17.67 -20.50
C VAL A 25 -83.73 18.18 -21.07
N PRO A 26 -83.66 18.94 -22.20
CA PRO A 26 -82.44 19.13 -23.03
C PRO A 26 -81.78 20.52 -22.93
N TYR A 27 -80.49 20.65 -23.34
CA TYR A 27 -79.81 21.79 -24.06
C TYR A 27 -78.26 21.67 -23.98
N PRO A 28 -77.41 22.49 -24.66
CA PRO A 28 -77.20 22.86 -26.08
C PRO A 28 -75.85 22.37 -26.66
N GLY A 29 -75.65 22.52 -27.98
CA GLY A 29 -74.53 21.93 -28.75
C GLY A 29 -73.12 22.53 -28.57
N PRO A 30 -72.06 21.81 -29.02
CA PRO A 30 -70.67 22.18 -28.77
C PRO A 30 -70.23 23.43 -29.58
N PRO A 31 -69.46 24.35 -28.98
CA PRO A 31 -68.79 25.44 -29.70
C PRO A 31 -67.83 24.92 -30.79
N GLY A 32 -67.77 25.63 -31.92
CA GLY A 32 -67.00 25.23 -33.12
C GLY A 32 -65.47 25.28 -32.94
N PRO A 33 -64.70 24.64 -33.85
CA PRO A 33 -63.25 24.56 -33.74
C PRO A 33 -62.61 25.94 -33.89
N VAL A 34 -61.72 26.28 -32.96
CA VAL A 34 -60.86 27.48 -33.03
C VAL A 34 -59.85 27.31 -34.18
N GLY A 35 -59.68 28.37 -34.99
CA GLY A 35 -58.78 28.36 -36.15
C GLY A 35 -57.29 28.20 -35.78
N PRO A 36 -56.43 27.75 -36.72
CA PRO A 36 -55.02 27.50 -36.44
C PRO A 36 -54.32 28.81 -36.05
N LYS A 37 -53.79 28.86 -34.83
CA LYS A 37 -52.88 29.92 -34.40
C LYS A 37 -51.58 29.78 -35.21
N GLY A 38 -51.16 30.88 -35.84
CA GLY A 38 -49.94 30.95 -36.65
C GLY A 38 -48.69 30.58 -35.84
N GLU A 39 -47.72 29.98 -36.53
CA GLU A 39 -46.42 29.57 -36.01
C GLU A 39 -45.58 30.81 -35.65
N ASP A 40 -45.53 31.16 -34.37
CA ASP A 40 -44.48 32.04 -33.85
C ASP A 40 -43.22 31.21 -33.59
N GLY A 41 -42.11 31.69 -34.17
CA GLY A 41 -40.85 30.97 -34.33
C GLY A 41 -40.18 30.51 -33.03
N GLU A 42 -39.37 29.47 -33.19
CA GLU A 42 -38.64 28.77 -32.14
C GLU A 42 -37.93 29.73 -31.17
N ARG A 43 -38.44 29.81 -29.94
CA ARG A 43 -37.67 30.30 -28.80
C ARG A 43 -36.55 29.28 -28.56
N GLY A 44 -35.30 29.74 -28.65
CA GLY A 44 -34.11 28.90 -28.52
C GLY A 44 -34.15 28.01 -27.28
N GLU A 45 -33.62 26.78 -27.42
CA GLU A 45 -33.57 25.79 -26.35
C GLU A 45 -32.97 26.39 -25.07
N GLN A 46 -33.79 26.45 -24.02
CA GLN A 46 -33.31 26.69 -22.67
C GLN A 46 -32.39 25.53 -22.30
N GLY A 47 -31.15 25.83 -21.90
CA GLY A 47 -30.16 24.80 -21.54
C GLY A 47 -30.70 23.84 -20.50
N GLU A 48 -30.33 22.55 -20.63
CA GLU A 48 -30.78 21.49 -19.72
C GLU A 48 -30.59 21.89 -18.26
N ALA A 49 -31.67 21.81 -17.48
CA ALA A 49 -31.61 21.98 -16.04
C ALA A 49 -30.66 20.93 -15.44
N GLY A 50 -29.75 21.35 -14.57
CA GLY A 50 -28.85 20.42 -13.88
C GLY A 50 -29.63 19.34 -13.13
N PRO A 51 -29.06 18.12 -12.96
CA PRO A 51 -29.76 17.02 -12.32
C PRO A 51 -30.25 17.44 -10.92
N GLN A 52 -31.55 17.29 -10.69
CA GLN A 52 -32.17 17.49 -9.39
C GLN A 52 -31.51 16.55 -8.37
N GLY A 53 -31.07 17.09 -7.23
CA GLY A 53 -30.44 16.30 -6.17
C GLY A 53 -31.36 15.17 -5.68
N GLU A 54 -30.76 14.05 -5.29
CA GLU A 54 -31.50 12.90 -4.76
C GLU A 54 -32.41 13.34 -3.60
N GLN A 55 -33.69 13.00 -3.72
CA GLN A 55 -34.71 13.30 -2.71
C GLN A 55 -34.34 12.58 -1.40
N GLY A 56 -34.30 13.33 -0.30
CA GLY A 56 -34.02 12.76 1.03
C GLY A 56 -35.02 11.67 1.41
N VAL A 57 -34.51 10.60 2.05
CA VAL A 57 -35.33 9.50 2.55
C VAL A 57 -36.41 10.01 3.52
N GLN A 58 -37.65 9.62 3.27
CA GLN A 58 -38.82 9.97 4.08
C GLN A 58 -38.66 9.45 5.52
N GLY A 59 -38.86 10.31 6.52
CA GLY A 59 -38.83 9.93 7.94
C GLY A 59 -40.00 9.01 8.31
N GLU A 60 -39.76 8.08 9.26
CA GLU A 60 -40.78 7.14 9.75
C GLU A 60 -41.98 7.86 10.38
N THR A 61 -43.20 7.47 9.97
CA THR A 61 -44.47 8.03 10.45
C THR A 61 -44.64 7.80 11.95
N GLY A 62 -44.93 8.86 12.71
CA GLY A 62 -45.22 8.77 14.15
C GLY A 62 -46.51 8.01 14.45
N ALA A 63 -46.59 7.38 15.63
CA ALA A 63 -47.74 6.58 16.05
C ALA A 63 -49.04 7.42 16.13
N GLU A 64 -50.13 6.87 15.60
CA GLU A 64 -51.47 7.46 15.61
C GLU A 64 -52.02 7.61 17.05
N GLY A 65 -52.63 8.75 17.36
CA GLY A 65 -53.24 9.01 18.67
C GLY A 65 -54.57 8.27 18.88
N PRO A 66 -55.05 8.09 20.14
CA PRO A 66 -56.28 7.36 20.39
C PRO A 66 -57.50 8.09 19.80
N GLN A 67 -58.33 7.34 19.07
CA GLN A 67 -59.59 7.83 18.50
C GLN A 67 -60.59 8.22 19.62
N GLY A 68 -61.21 9.39 19.51
CA GLY A 68 -62.23 9.86 20.46
C GLY A 68 -63.59 9.15 20.29
N GLU A 69 -64.35 9.01 21.38
CA GLU A 69 -65.70 8.41 21.37
C GLU A 69 -66.70 9.26 20.57
N GLY A 70 -67.39 8.64 19.61
CA GLY A 70 -68.40 9.29 18.77
C GLY A 70 -69.82 9.22 19.33
N LEU A 71 -70.69 10.15 18.90
CA LEU A 71 -72.13 10.14 19.17
C LEU A 71 -72.77 8.86 18.61
N GLN A 72 -73.47 8.09 19.45
CA GLN A 72 -74.26 6.94 19.00
C GLN A 72 -75.59 7.42 18.41
N ILE A 73 -75.92 6.94 17.21
CA ILE A 73 -77.21 7.14 16.55
C ILE A 73 -77.92 5.79 16.58
N ASP A 74 -79.10 5.76 17.18
CA ASP A 74 -79.84 4.53 17.47
C ASP A 74 -80.66 4.03 16.27
N GLY A 75 -80.94 4.89 15.28
CA GLY A 75 -81.61 4.49 14.04
C GLY A 75 -81.79 5.61 12.99
N GLN A 76 -82.16 5.23 11.77
CA GLN A 76 -82.44 6.15 10.65
C GLN A 76 -83.71 5.75 9.91
N VAL A 77 -84.54 6.74 9.59
CA VAL A 77 -85.76 6.61 8.80
C VAL A 77 -85.82 7.69 7.70
N ALA A 78 -86.62 7.48 6.66
CA ALA A 78 -86.63 8.34 5.48
C ALA A 78 -87.25 9.72 5.76
N THR A 79 -88.34 9.76 6.53
CA THR A 79 -89.06 11.00 6.86
C THR A 79 -89.47 11.03 8.33
N TYR A 80 -89.84 12.21 8.85
CA TYR A 80 -90.27 12.35 10.24
C TYR A 80 -91.48 11.48 10.58
N ALA A 81 -92.37 11.24 9.61
CA ALA A 81 -93.55 10.39 9.78
C ALA A 81 -93.21 8.89 10.01
N ASP A 82 -91.99 8.48 9.66
CA ASP A 82 -91.54 7.09 9.75
C ASP A 82 -90.84 6.78 11.08
N LEU A 83 -90.74 7.76 11.98
CA LEU A 83 -90.11 7.56 13.29
C LEU A 83 -90.89 6.51 14.11
N PRO A 84 -90.19 5.58 14.80
CA PRO A 84 -90.87 4.49 15.50
C PRO A 84 -91.76 5.01 16.62
N SER A 85 -92.78 4.22 16.97
CA SER A 85 -93.74 4.53 18.04
C SER A 85 -93.72 3.52 19.19
N THR A 86 -92.93 2.46 19.07
CA THR A 86 -92.73 1.44 20.12
C THR A 86 -91.27 0.97 20.11
N GLY A 87 -90.77 0.51 21.26
CA GLY A 87 -89.40 -0.02 21.38
C GLY A 87 -88.29 1.04 21.43
N ILE A 88 -88.60 2.26 21.89
CA ILE A 88 -87.66 3.40 21.97
C ILE A 88 -87.51 3.80 23.44
N ALA A 89 -86.28 4.06 23.88
CA ALA A 89 -85.98 4.55 25.22
C ALA A 89 -85.81 6.08 25.25
N GLU A 90 -86.03 6.68 26.42
CA GLU A 90 -85.75 8.11 26.61
C GLU A 90 -84.27 8.38 26.36
N GLY A 91 -83.98 9.34 25.48
CA GLY A 91 -82.63 9.75 25.13
C GLY A 91 -82.13 9.21 23.80
N ASP A 92 -82.81 8.23 23.18
CA ASP A 92 -82.45 7.67 21.87
C ASP A 92 -82.46 8.75 20.78
N VAL A 93 -81.47 8.71 19.90
CA VAL A 93 -81.28 9.68 18.81
C VAL A 93 -81.51 9.00 17.46
N TRP A 94 -82.47 9.53 16.70
CA TRP A 94 -82.85 9.02 15.38
C TRP A 94 -82.70 10.08 14.29
N LEU A 95 -82.27 9.64 13.11
CA LEU A 95 -82.21 10.48 11.91
C LEU A 95 -83.49 10.33 11.10
N ALA A 96 -84.13 11.45 10.75
CA ALA A 96 -85.27 11.49 9.85
C ALA A 96 -85.07 12.58 8.80
N GLY A 97 -84.92 12.18 7.52
CA GLY A 97 -84.45 13.08 6.46
C GLY A 97 -83.03 13.59 6.74
N ASP A 98 -82.87 14.92 6.76
CA ASP A 98 -81.57 15.59 6.98
C ASP A 98 -81.35 16.07 8.44
N ASN A 99 -82.28 15.73 9.34
CA ASN A 99 -82.29 16.19 10.72
C ASN A 99 -82.20 15.03 11.73
N ALA A 100 -81.55 15.26 12.87
CA ALA A 100 -81.54 14.40 14.05
C ALA A 100 -82.61 14.83 15.05
N TYR A 101 -83.25 13.85 15.67
CA TYR A 101 -84.28 14.00 16.70
C TYR A 101 -83.94 13.13 17.90
N ARG A 102 -84.16 13.64 19.11
CA ARG A 102 -83.94 12.90 20.35
C ARG A 102 -85.28 12.63 21.04
N TYR A 103 -85.54 11.38 21.39
CA TYR A 103 -86.78 10.98 22.06
C TYR A 103 -86.77 11.45 23.52
N ASN A 104 -87.84 12.11 23.94
CA ASN A 104 -87.95 12.69 25.30
C ASN A 104 -88.61 11.76 26.33
N GLY A 105 -88.80 10.48 25.98
CA GLY A 105 -89.46 9.49 26.85
C GLY A 105 -90.98 9.41 26.71
N SER A 106 -91.60 10.33 25.97
CA SER A 106 -93.06 10.33 25.74
C SER A 106 -93.46 10.53 24.28
N ALA A 107 -92.78 11.39 23.54
CA ALA A 107 -93.03 11.66 22.13
C ALA A 107 -91.77 12.20 21.43
N TRP A 108 -91.76 12.12 20.10
CA TRP A 108 -90.79 12.85 19.28
C TRP A 108 -91.07 14.36 19.31
N PRO A 109 -90.03 15.21 19.36
CA PRO A 109 -90.20 16.66 19.27
C PRO A 109 -90.66 17.05 17.87
N ALA A 110 -91.46 18.11 17.75
CA ALA A 110 -92.06 18.54 16.47
C ALA A 110 -91.07 18.56 15.31
N GLU A 111 -91.54 18.26 14.09
CA GLU A 111 -90.70 18.08 12.89
C GLU A 111 -89.76 19.27 12.61
N ASN A 112 -90.17 20.49 12.92
CA ASN A 112 -89.34 21.69 12.74
C ASN A 112 -88.29 21.93 13.85
N ALA A 113 -88.29 21.11 14.90
CA ALA A 113 -87.34 21.16 16.01
C ALA A 113 -86.16 20.19 15.85
N GLY A 114 -86.08 19.48 14.72
CA GLY A 114 -84.95 18.62 14.38
C GLY A 114 -83.66 19.42 14.18
N THR A 115 -82.52 18.85 14.60
CA THR A 115 -81.21 19.47 14.39
C THR A 115 -80.64 19.03 13.05
N PRO A 116 -80.35 19.93 12.09
CA PRO A 116 -79.78 19.53 10.81
C PRO A 116 -78.38 18.93 10.99
N VAL A 117 -78.15 17.75 10.41
CA VAL A 117 -76.90 16.99 10.58
C VAL A 117 -76.08 16.91 9.29
N ARG A 118 -76.57 17.50 8.19
CA ARG A 118 -75.85 17.58 6.92
C ARG A 118 -75.30 19.00 6.70
N GLY A 119 -73.99 19.16 6.83
CA GLY A 119 -73.28 20.33 6.29
C GLY A 119 -73.11 20.25 4.76
N PRO A 120 -72.73 21.33 4.06
CA PRO A 120 -72.36 21.25 2.65
C PRO A 120 -71.22 20.23 2.46
N GLN A 121 -71.29 19.43 1.39
CA GLN A 121 -70.25 18.45 1.04
C GLN A 121 -68.89 19.15 0.94
N GLY A 122 -67.94 18.75 1.77
CA GLY A 122 -66.56 19.21 1.67
C GLY A 122 -65.95 18.81 0.32
N LEU A 123 -65.15 19.71 -0.27
CA LEU A 123 -64.24 19.32 -1.34
C LEU A 123 -63.39 18.15 -0.84
N LYS A 124 -63.25 17.11 -1.67
CA LYS A 124 -62.37 15.95 -1.43
C LYS A 124 -61.00 16.46 -0.98
N GLY A 125 -60.53 16.02 0.18
CA GLY A 125 -59.22 16.43 0.70
C GLY A 125 -58.13 16.16 -0.32
N ASP A 126 -57.33 17.19 -0.61
CA ASP A 126 -56.10 17.03 -1.36
C ASP A 126 -55.22 16.00 -0.65
N THR A 127 -54.62 15.12 -1.44
CA THR A 127 -53.54 14.22 -1.04
C THR A 127 -52.56 14.97 -0.14
N GLY A 128 -52.16 14.33 0.98
CA GLY A 128 -51.36 14.95 2.03
C GLY A 128 -50.12 15.67 1.53
N ASP A 129 -49.75 16.73 2.25
CA ASP A 129 -48.62 17.61 1.97
C ASP A 129 -47.40 16.82 1.50
N THR A 130 -47.09 16.96 0.20
CA THR A 130 -45.73 16.81 -0.30
C THR A 130 -44.82 17.68 0.57
N GLY A 131 -43.67 17.14 1.00
CA GLY A 131 -42.73 17.77 1.94
C GLY A 131 -42.41 19.23 1.61
N PRO A 132 -41.89 20.01 2.59
CA PRO A 132 -41.89 21.47 2.57
C PRO A 132 -41.59 22.00 1.17
N LYS A 133 -42.61 22.61 0.57
CA LYS A 133 -42.51 23.35 -0.68
C LYS A 133 -41.32 24.29 -0.53
N GLY A 134 -40.32 24.15 -1.41
CA GLY A 134 -39.21 25.10 -1.48
C GLY A 134 -39.76 26.52 -1.45
N ASP A 135 -39.06 27.41 -0.76
CA ASP A 135 -39.46 28.79 -0.46
C ASP A 135 -40.36 29.37 -1.56
N GLN A 136 -41.50 29.94 -1.14
CA GLN A 136 -42.37 30.70 -2.03
C GLN A 136 -41.48 31.64 -2.85
N GLY A 137 -41.38 31.38 -4.17
CA GLY A 137 -40.61 32.23 -5.07
C GLY A 137 -41.01 33.68 -4.85
N ASP A 138 -40.02 34.57 -4.92
CA ASP A 138 -40.16 36.02 -4.72
C ASP A 138 -41.52 36.52 -5.23
N PRO A 139 -42.21 37.45 -4.53
CA PRO A 139 -43.41 38.09 -5.06
C PRO A 139 -43.17 38.47 -6.51
N GLY A 140 -44.03 37.96 -7.40
CA GLY A 140 -43.82 38.06 -8.85
C GLY A 140 -43.38 39.48 -9.23
N ILE A 141 -42.39 39.58 -10.11
CA ILE A 141 -41.93 40.86 -10.65
C ILE A 141 -43.16 41.73 -10.92
N GLN A 142 -43.14 42.96 -10.41
CA GLN A 142 -44.09 43.99 -10.82
C GLN A 142 -44.25 43.87 -12.34
N GLY A 143 -45.48 43.68 -12.83
CA GLY A 143 -45.72 43.37 -14.23
C GLY A 143 -44.91 44.29 -15.13
N GLU A 144 -44.35 43.75 -16.22
CA GLU A 144 -43.54 44.51 -17.17
C GLU A 144 -44.16 45.89 -17.34
N LYS A 145 -43.37 46.93 -17.05
CA LYS A 145 -43.74 48.29 -17.43
C LYS A 145 -44.19 48.20 -18.88
N GLY A 146 -45.47 48.47 -19.15
CA GLY A 146 -46.02 48.30 -20.50
C GLY A 146 -45.08 48.93 -21.51
N ASP A 147 -44.87 48.23 -22.64
CA ASP A 147 -43.93 48.64 -23.68
C ASP A 147 -43.95 50.16 -23.85
N PRO A 148 -42.80 50.85 -23.82
CA PRO A 148 -42.78 52.28 -24.13
C PRO A 148 -43.57 52.46 -25.42
N GLY A 149 -44.60 53.32 -25.42
CA GLY A 149 -45.45 53.50 -26.59
C GLY A 149 -44.58 53.68 -27.82
N THR A 150 -44.59 52.70 -28.73
CA THR A 150 -43.73 52.70 -29.90
C THR A 150 -44.35 53.61 -30.94
N THR A 151 -44.32 54.91 -30.71
CA THR A 151 -44.41 55.83 -31.82
C THR A 151 -43.06 55.80 -32.51
N ASP A 152 -42.99 55.24 -33.71
CA ASP A 152 -41.78 55.33 -34.52
C ASP A 152 -41.42 56.82 -34.64
N TRP A 153 -40.17 57.18 -34.36
CA TRP A 153 -39.71 58.57 -34.47
C TRP A 153 -40.00 59.16 -35.85
N ASN A 154 -40.06 58.31 -36.88
CA ASN A 154 -40.40 58.70 -38.24
C ASN A 154 -41.88 59.14 -38.39
N ASP A 155 -42.78 58.61 -37.58
CA ASP A 155 -44.23 58.85 -37.64
C ASP A 155 -44.69 60.07 -36.82
N LEU A 156 -43.77 60.73 -36.11
CA LEU A 156 -44.03 61.97 -35.39
C LEU A 156 -43.84 63.21 -36.28
N ASP A 157 -44.92 63.96 -36.50
CA ASP A 157 -44.89 65.27 -37.16
C ASP A 157 -44.35 66.37 -36.22
N ASN A 158 -43.69 67.39 -36.79
CA ASN A 158 -43.06 68.53 -36.07
C ASN A 158 -41.89 68.17 -35.11
N LYS A 159 -41.09 67.16 -35.44
CA LYS A 159 -39.86 66.81 -34.68
C LYS A 159 -38.68 67.77 -34.95
N PRO A 160 -37.85 68.11 -33.94
CA PRO A 160 -36.67 68.95 -34.11
C PRO A 160 -35.57 68.25 -34.93
N SER A 161 -35.04 68.92 -35.96
CA SER A 161 -34.04 68.35 -36.89
C SER A 161 -32.60 68.34 -36.36
N THR A 162 -32.34 68.97 -35.22
CA THR A 162 -30.99 69.18 -34.67
C THR A 162 -30.65 68.30 -33.47
N PHE A 163 -31.60 67.53 -32.93
CA PHE A 163 -31.37 66.62 -31.79
C PHE A 163 -32.11 65.29 -31.99
N PRO A 164 -31.69 64.44 -32.95
CA PRO A 164 -32.26 63.11 -33.09
C PRO A 164 -31.97 62.28 -31.82
N PRO A 165 -32.93 61.46 -31.33
CA PRO A 165 -32.70 60.62 -30.16
C PRO A 165 -31.56 59.63 -30.43
N SER A 166 -30.58 59.59 -29.54
CA SER A 166 -29.48 58.62 -29.57
C SER A 166 -29.57 57.69 -28.37
N THR A 167 -29.20 56.43 -28.57
CA THR A 167 -29.04 55.47 -27.47
C THR A 167 -28.01 56.02 -26.48
N HIS A 168 -28.37 56.01 -25.20
CA HIS A 168 -27.47 56.37 -24.11
C HIS A 168 -27.68 55.41 -22.93
N ALA A 169 -26.72 55.39 -22.00
CA ALA A 169 -26.79 54.63 -20.77
C ALA A 169 -27.16 55.56 -19.61
N HIS A 170 -27.77 54.97 -18.58
CA HIS A 170 -28.01 55.60 -17.30
C HIS A 170 -27.19 54.88 -16.24
N ASP A 171 -26.57 55.64 -15.35
CA ASP A 171 -26.01 55.09 -14.12
C ASP A 171 -27.17 54.85 -13.13
N ILE A 172 -27.01 53.91 -12.19
CA ILE A 172 -28.04 53.64 -11.16
C ILE A 172 -28.44 54.93 -10.40
N ALA A 173 -27.51 55.87 -10.26
CA ALA A 173 -27.75 57.16 -9.62
C ALA A 173 -28.77 58.04 -10.35
N ASP A 174 -29.01 57.82 -11.66
CA ASP A 174 -29.97 58.58 -12.46
C ASP A 174 -31.42 58.24 -12.12
N VAL A 175 -31.65 57.08 -11.48
CA VAL A 175 -32.98 56.63 -11.05
C VAL A 175 -33.09 56.78 -9.53
N THR A 176 -33.77 57.85 -9.12
CA THR A 176 -33.96 58.15 -7.68
C THR A 176 -34.59 56.96 -6.96
N GLY A 177 -33.88 56.44 -5.95
CA GLY A 177 -34.35 55.33 -5.10
C GLY A 177 -34.04 53.92 -5.62
N LEU A 178 -33.46 53.76 -6.81
CA LEU A 178 -33.16 52.43 -7.36
C LEU A 178 -32.11 51.68 -6.53
N GLN A 179 -31.01 52.33 -6.13
CA GLN A 179 -30.00 51.72 -5.27
C GLN A 179 -30.62 51.19 -3.97
N THR A 180 -31.47 51.98 -3.33
CA THR A 180 -32.17 51.59 -2.09
C THR A 180 -33.14 50.43 -2.31
N ALA A 181 -33.85 50.41 -3.45
CA ALA A 181 -34.74 49.31 -3.80
C ALA A 181 -33.97 48.01 -4.05
N LEU A 182 -32.79 48.08 -4.68
CA LEU A 182 -31.91 46.93 -4.92
C LEU A 182 -31.26 46.44 -3.61
N ASP A 183 -30.74 47.34 -2.79
CA ASP A 183 -30.18 46.99 -1.47
C ASP A 183 -31.25 46.35 -0.58
N GLY A 184 -32.51 46.78 -0.70
CA GLY A 184 -33.66 46.21 0.01
C GLY A 184 -34.14 44.85 -0.51
N LYS A 185 -33.66 44.37 -1.67
CA LYS A 185 -33.93 42.99 -2.13
C LYS A 185 -33.11 41.98 -1.36
N GLU A 186 -31.96 42.36 -0.83
CA GLU A 186 -31.24 41.53 0.12
C GLU A 186 -31.97 41.56 1.47
N SER A 187 -32.59 40.44 1.86
CA SER A 187 -33.11 40.29 3.21
C SER A 187 -31.93 40.21 4.17
N THR A 188 -31.53 41.36 4.73
CA THR A 188 -30.45 41.45 5.73
C THR A 188 -30.77 40.67 7.00
N THR A 189 -32.05 40.42 7.27
CA THR A 189 -32.53 39.55 8.36
C THR A 189 -32.09 38.09 8.18
N ASN A 190 -31.90 37.62 6.95
CA ASN A 190 -31.45 36.26 6.66
C ASN A 190 -29.92 36.14 6.67
N ARG A 191 -29.19 37.26 6.68
CA ARG A 191 -27.73 37.27 6.68
C ARG A 191 -27.20 36.81 8.04
N GLY A 192 -26.55 35.65 8.07
CA GLY A 192 -25.99 35.06 9.30
C GLY A 192 -27.02 34.55 10.31
N ALA A 193 -28.29 34.41 9.89
CA ALA A 193 -29.36 33.82 10.70
C ALA A 193 -29.48 32.31 10.47
N ALA A 194 -30.08 31.59 11.43
CA ALA A 194 -30.44 30.18 11.25
C ALA A 194 -31.44 30.04 10.09
N ASN A 195 -31.22 29.05 9.22
CA ASN A 195 -31.97 28.87 7.96
C ASN A 195 -31.83 30.03 6.94
N GLY A 196 -30.80 30.86 7.09
CA GLY A 196 -30.45 31.92 6.14
C GLY A 196 -29.21 31.61 5.31
N TYR A 197 -28.45 32.64 4.94
CA TYR A 197 -27.19 32.51 4.19
C TYR A 197 -26.01 33.07 4.98
N ALA A 198 -24.81 32.54 4.72
CA ALA A 198 -23.59 32.97 5.39
C ALA A 198 -23.16 34.37 4.91
N PRO A 199 -22.79 35.30 5.81
CA PRO A 199 -22.24 36.59 5.41
C PRO A 199 -20.83 36.45 4.80
N LEU A 200 -20.42 37.47 4.05
CA LEU A 200 -19.02 37.68 3.68
C LEU A 200 -18.37 38.73 4.61
N ASP A 201 -17.07 38.58 4.85
CA ASP A 201 -16.25 39.57 5.54
C ASP A 201 -15.77 40.69 4.60
N GLY A 202 -14.96 41.63 5.12
CA GLY A 202 -14.41 42.74 4.35
C GLY A 202 -13.42 42.34 3.24
N SER A 203 -13.08 41.05 3.15
CA SER A 203 -12.26 40.45 2.07
C SER A 203 -13.09 39.57 1.14
N SER A 204 -14.42 39.63 1.21
CA SER A 204 -15.35 38.83 0.43
C SER A 204 -15.27 37.32 0.70
N LEU A 205 -14.85 36.91 1.90
CA LEU A 205 -14.78 35.51 2.33
C LEU A 205 -15.86 35.19 3.38
N VAL A 206 -16.32 33.95 3.45
CA VAL A 206 -17.22 33.49 4.52
C VAL A 206 -16.43 33.36 5.83
N PRO A 207 -16.81 34.04 6.93
CA PRO A 207 -16.12 33.91 8.21
C PRO A 207 -16.22 32.48 8.77
N ALA A 208 -15.16 32.02 9.45
CA ALA A 208 -15.08 30.67 10.03
C ALA A 208 -16.23 30.32 10.98
N ALA A 209 -16.82 31.30 11.67
CA ALA A 209 -17.98 31.10 12.54
C ALA A 209 -19.23 30.59 11.81
N TYR A 210 -19.30 30.77 10.49
CA TYR A 210 -20.39 30.29 9.63
C TYR A 210 -19.99 29.05 8.82
N LEU A 211 -18.77 28.56 8.99
CA LEU A 211 -18.34 27.30 8.40
C LEU A 211 -18.71 26.15 9.36
N PRO A 212 -19.18 25.01 8.83
CA PRO A 212 -19.30 23.81 9.63
C PRO A 212 -17.96 23.43 10.26
N SER A 213 -17.98 22.89 11.49
CA SER A 213 -16.75 22.61 12.26
C SER A 213 -15.73 21.80 11.46
N TYR A 214 -16.20 20.84 10.65
CA TYR A 214 -15.37 19.95 9.82
C TYR A 214 -14.58 20.62 8.69
N VAL A 215 -14.71 21.94 8.47
CA VAL A 215 -14.00 22.67 7.41
C VAL A 215 -12.61 23.15 7.85
N ASP A 216 -12.30 23.16 9.16
CA ASP A 216 -10.98 23.60 9.69
C ASP A 216 -10.52 22.79 10.93
N ASP A 217 -10.75 21.48 10.92
CA ASP A 217 -10.55 20.63 12.09
C ASP A 217 -9.15 19.97 12.14
N VAL A 218 -8.07 20.76 12.04
CA VAL A 218 -6.74 20.29 12.49
C VAL A 218 -6.55 20.73 13.93
N LEU A 219 -6.73 19.79 14.86
CA LEU A 219 -6.63 20.03 16.29
C LEU A 219 -5.25 19.61 16.79
N GLU A 220 -4.47 20.58 17.28
CA GLU A 220 -3.13 20.35 17.82
C GLU A 220 -3.17 20.24 19.34
N TYR A 221 -2.56 19.19 19.89
CA TYR A 221 -2.42 19.00 21.33
C TYR A 221 -0.97 18.72 21.69
N SER A 222 -0.58 19.04 22.93
CA SER A 222 0.79 18.85 23.43
C SER A 222 1.24 17.39 23.45
N ALA A 223 0.30 16.43 23.54
CA ALA A 223 0.56 14.99 23.54
C ALA A 223 -0.72 14.22 23.19
N LEU A 224 -0.61 12.98 22.71
CA LEU A 224 -1.76 12.08 22.49
C LEU A 224 -2.63 11.91 23.75
N ALA A 225 -2.02 11.89 24.93
CA ALA A 225 -2.74 11.78 26.21
C ALA A 225 -3.62 13.00 26.53
N SER A 226 -3.42 14.12 25.84
CA SER A 226 -4.22 15.34 25.98
C SER A 226 -5.39 15.39 25.00
N PHE A 227 -5.54 14.39 24.12
CA PHE A 227 -6.69 14.32 23.22
C PHE A 227 -7.99 14.09 24.02
N PRO A 228 -9.14 14.55 23.51
CA PRO A 228 -10.44 14.22 24.08
C PRO A 228 -10.63 12.70 24.25
N ALA A 229 -11.36 12.27 25.28
CA ALA A 229 -11.62 10.84 25.49
C ALA A 229 -12.42 10.20 24.33
N THR A 230 -13.22 11.00 23.63
CA THR A 230 -13.96 10.62 22.42
C THR A 230 -13.67 11.64 21.34
N GLY A 231 -13.10 11.19 20.23
CA GLY A 231 -12.87 12.03 19.08
C GLY A 231 -14.14 12.23 18.25
N GLU A 232 -14.11 13.27 17.43
CA GLU A 232 -15.11 13.55 16.41
C GLU A 232 -14.64 13.06 15.03
N THR A 233 -15.54 12.39 14.30
CA THR A 233 -15.31 11.93 12.93
C THR A 233 -15.08 13.12 12.00
N GLY A 234 -14.12 13.01 11.08
CA GLY A 234 -13.80 14.06 10.11
C GLY A 234 -12.66 14.99 10.54
N LYS A 235 -12.32 15.01 11.83
CA LYS A 235 -11.21 15.82 12.37
C LYS A 235 -9.85 15.15 12.23
N ILE A 236 -8.80 15.96 12.07
CA ILE A 236 -7.40 15.55 12.16
C ILE A 236 -6.86 16.00 13.52
N TYR A 237 -6.19 15.09 14.22
CA TYR A 237 -5.57 15.38 15.51
C TYR A 237 -4.06 15.26 15.37
N VAL A 238 -3.32 16.26 15.85
CA VAL A 238 -1.87 16.30 15.79
C VAL A 238 -1.30 16.25 17.20
N ASP A 239 -0.45 15.27 17.46
CA ASP A 239 0.37 15.19 18.67
C ASP A 239 1.67 15.95 18.43
N LEU A 240 1.81 17.12 19.05
CA LEU A 240 2.99 17.97 18.91
C LEU A 240 4.26 17.40 19.54
N ALA A 241 4.16 16.51 20.54
CA ALA A 241 5.33 15.90 21.15
C ALA A 241 5.98 14.85 20.26
N THR A 242 5.17 14.12 19.47
CA THR A 242 5.65 13.03 18.60
C THR A 242 5.60 13.37 17.12
N ALA A 243 5.04 14.52 16.75
CA ALA A 243 4.72 14.92 15.38
C ALA A 243 3.84 13.91 14.62
N LYS A 244 3.05 13.13 15.35
CA LYS A 244 2.16 12.11 14.79
C LYS A 244 0.78 12.68 14.50
N ILE A 245 0.15 12.16 13.45
CA ILE A 245 -1.15 12.59 12.94
C ILE A 245 -2.14 11.45 13.13
N TYR A 246 -3.34 11.76 13.62
CA TYR A 246 -4.38 10.79 13.94
C TYR A 246 -5.75 11.19 13.38
N ARG A 247 -6.63 10.20 13.19
CA ARG A 247 -8.07 10.37 12.95
C ARG A 247 -8.90 9.51 13.90
N TRP A 248 -10.11 9.96 14.21
CA TRP A 248 -11.06 9.16 15.00
C TRP A 248 -11.76 8.12 14.13
N SER A 249 -11.71 6.84 14.51
CA SER A 249 -12.34 5.72 13.79
C SER A 249 -13.81 5.47 14.16
N GLY A 250 -14.35 6.24 15.10
CA GLY A 250 -15.62 5.94 15.78
C GLY A 250 -15.42 5.25 17.13
N THR A 251 -14.29 4.58 17.35
CA THR A 251 -14.00 3.84 18.59
C THR A 251 -12.63 4.14 19.19
N ALA A 252 -11.66 4.59 18.38
CA ALA A 252 -10.32 4.93 18.83
C ALA A 252 -9.65 5.95 17.91
N TYR A 253 -8.57 6.55 18.38
CA TYR A 253 -7.65 7.32 17.54
C TYR A 253 -6.75 6.35 16.75
N VAL A 254 -6.77 6.50 15.43
CA VAL A 254 -5.95 5.73 14.49
C VAL A 254 -4.87 6.63 13.92
N GLU A 255 -3.61 6.20 14.03
CA GLU A 255 -2.46 6.91 13.46
C GLU A 255 -2.49 6.86 11.93
N ILE A 256 -2.36 8.02 11.29
CA ILE A 256 -2.33 8.19 9.83
C ILE A 256 -1.09 8.98 9.36
N SER A 257 -0.09 9.11 10.23
CA SER A 257 1.20 9.74 9.89
C SER A 257 1.80 9.07 8.64
N PRO A 258 2.45 9.84 7.75
CA PRO A 258 3.12 9.25 6.59
C PRO A 258 4.15 8.20 7.02
N SER A 259 4.23 7.12 6.27
CA SER A 259 5.28 6.12 6.46
C SER A 259 6.65 6.78 6.30
N PRO A 260 7.66 6.41 7.11
CA PRO A 260 9.03 6.92 7.00
C PRO A 260 9.71 6.59 5.65
N GLY A 261 9.05 5.84 4.75
CA GLY A 261 9.51 5.61 3.37
C GLY A 261 10.57 4.52 3.27
N SER A 262 11.49 4.44 4.23
CA SER A 262 12.40 3.30 4.42
C SER A 262 12.67 3.05 5.90
N THR A 263 13.21 1.87 6.21
CA THR A 263 13.66 1.54 7.56
C THR A 263 14.79 2.44 8.04
N ASP A 264 15.57 3.02 7.13
CA ASP A 264 16.74 3.85 7.43
C ASP A 264 16.36 5.26 7.89
N ALA A 265 15.14 5.70 7.58
CA ALA A 265 14.58 6.97 8.02
C ALA A 265 13.98 6.90 9.44
N VAL A 266 13.95 5.72 10.07
CA VAL A 266 13.46 5.54 11.43
C VAL A 266 14.64 5.47 12.39
N THR A 267 14.70 6.37 13.36
CA THR A 267 15.71 6.33 14.42
C THR A 267 15.69 4.96 15.11
N GLU A 268 16.83 4.28 15.11
CA GLU A 268 16.97 2.97 15.75
C GLU A 268 16.77 3.10 17.27
N GLY A 269 16.01 2.20 17.86
CA GLY A 269 15.64 2.25 19.27
C GLY A 269 15.19 0.90 19.82
N ALA A 270 14.85 0.84 21.10
CA ALA A 270 14.49 -0.41 21.79
C ALA A 270 13.34 -1.19 21.12
N THR A 271 12.45 -0.50 20.40
CA THR A 271 11.28 -1.07 19.72
C THR A 271 11.52 -1.29 18.22
N ASN A 272 12.36 -0.48 17.57
CA ASN A 272 12.64 -0.55 16.14
C ASN A 272 13.95 -1.29 15.88
N LYS A 273 13.89 -2.63 15.76
CA LYS A 273 15.06 -3.51 15.71
C LYS A 273 15.36 -4.04 14.30
N TYR A 274 15.29 -3.25 13.21
CA TYR A 274 15.58 -3.80 11.88
C TYR A 274 17.07 -4.09 11.67
N TYR A 275 17.95 -3.18 12.11
CA TYR A 275 19.39 -3.37 12.14
C TYR A 275 19.91 -2.91 13.50
N THR A 276 20.78 -3.71 14.12
CA THR A 276 21.63 -3.25 15.22
C THR A 276 22.94 -3.95 15.00
N ASP A 277 24.06 -3.30 15.31
CA ASP A 277 25.38 -3.93 15.24
C ASP A 277 25.40 -5.25 16.01
N ALA A 278 24.68 -5.33 17.14
CA ALA A 278 24.54 -6.55 17.92
C ALA A 278 23.84 -7.70 17.16
N ARG A 279 22.73 -7.43 16.44
CA ARG A 279 22.02 -8.47 15.66
C ARG A 279 22.85 -8.93 14.46
N VAL A 280 23.51 -8.00 13.77
CA VAL A 280 24.39 -8.31 12.64
C VAL A 280 25.59 -9.12 13.14
N ALA A 281 26.25 -8.66 14.20
CA ALA A 281 27.36 -9.36 14.82
C ALA A 281 26.96 -10.77 15.28
N THR A 282 25.78 -10.95 15.87
CA THR A 282 25.28 -12.27 16.29
C THR A 282 25.10 -13.21 15.07
N LYS A 283 24.52 -12.69 13.97
CA LYS A 283 24.32 -13.48 12.74
C LYS A 283 25.64 -13.83 12.06
N VAL A 284 26.56 -12.89 11.98
CA VAL A 284 27.89 -13.08 11.39
C VAL A 284 28.74 -14.02 12.25
N GLN A 285 28.70 -13.88 13.57
CA GLN A 285 29.43 -14.77 14.48
C GLN A 285 28.93 -16.22 14.41
N ALA A 286 27.63 -16.44 14.21
CA ALA A 286 27.08 -17.78 14.02
C ALA A 286 27.59 -18.50 12.76
N MET A 287 28.18 -17.77 11.81
CA MET A 287 28.82 -18.36 10.62
C MET A 287 30.21 -18.92 10.93
N PHE A 288 30.84 -18.50 12.03
CA PHE A 288 32.17 -18.96 12.42
C PHE A 288 32.09 -20.09 13.45
N GLY A 289 32.91 -21.14 13.30
CA GLY A 289 32.87 -22.26 14.25
C GLY A 289 33.76 -23.45 13.93
N THR A 290 33.62 -24.50 14.75
CA THR A 290 34.41 -25.73 14.67
C THR A 290 33.66 -26.92 14.07
N THR A 291 32.39 -26.76 13.73
CA THR A 291 31.53 -27.80 13.15
C THR A 291 31.55 -27.79 11.62
N ALA A 292 31.12 -28.90 11.00
CA ALA A 292 30.95 -28.95 9.56
C ALA A 292 29.91 -27.91 9.10
N GLY A 293 30.24 -27.14 8.04
CA GLY A 293 29.36 -26.10 7.49
C GLY A 293 29.57 -24.69 8.07
N THR A 294 30.48 -24.52 9.04
CA THR A 294 30.88 -23.19 9.54
C THR A 294 32.24 -22.75 8.98
N VAL A 295 32.40 -21.45 8.75
CA VAL A 295 33.65 -20.82 8.29
C VAL A 295 34.66 -20.77 9.44
N ALA A 296 35.94 -21.00 9.15
CA ALA A 296 37.01 -20.76 10.13
C ALA A 296 37.37 -19.27 10.16
N GLN A 297 37.58 -18.70 11.35
CA GLN A 297 37.95 -17.30 11.48
C GLN A 297 39.38 -17.08 10.93
N GLY A 298 39.70 -15.90 10.37
CA GLY A 298 41.03 -15.66 9.78
C GLY A 298 42.20 -15.77 10.77
N ASN A 299 41.91 -15.66 12.07
CA ASN A 299 42.81 -15.86 13.21
C ASN A 299 42.56 -17.20 13.93
N ASP A 300 41.87 -18.14 13.28
CA ASP A 300 41.59 -19.45 13.84
C ASP A 300 42.90 -20.22 14.01
N SER A 301 43.19 -20.63 15.24
CA SER A 301 44.44 -21.29 15.61
C SER A 301 44.64 -22.64 14.92
N ARG A 302 43.58 -23.24 14.36
CA ARG A 302 43.68 -24.45 13.55
C ARG A 302 44.32 -24.18 12.18
N LEU A 303 44.25 -22.95 11.70
CA LEU A 303 44.85 -22.51 10.44
C LEU A 303 46.25 -21.91 10.62
N SER A 304 46.64 -21.59 11.86
CA SER A 304 48.02 -21.25 12.17
C SER A 304 48.82 -22.52 12.48
N ASP A 305 49.73 -22.92 11.60
CA ASP A 305 50.75 -23.89 11.99
C ASP A 305 51.76 -23.19 12.91
N ALA A 306 51.68 -23.49 14.22
CA ALA A 306 52.58 -22.93 15.23
C ALA A 306 53.99 -23.50 15.15
N ARG A 307 54.25 -24.51 14.30
CA ARG A 307 55.60 -25.04 14.11
C ARG A 307 56.42 -24.04 13.30
N THR A 308 57.45 -23.50 13.91
CA THR A 308 58.56 -22.91 13.16
C THR A 308 59.12 -24.01 12.25
N PRO A 309 59.20 -23.82 10.91
CA PRO A 309 59.89 -24.77 10.05
C PRO A 309 61.33 -24.91 10.55
N THR A 310 61.63 -26.03 11.21
CA THR A 310 62.97 -26.31 11.70
C THR A 310 63.77 -26.91 10.55
N ASP A 311 64.98 -26.41 10.35
CA ASP A 311 65.89 -26.97 9.36
C ASP A 311 66.20 -28.44 9.66
N ALA A 312 66.13 -28.91 10.91
CA ALA A 312 66.42 -30.30 11.29
C ALA A 312 65.42 -31.34 10.73
N GLY A 313 65.93 -32.46 10.23
CA GLY A 313 65.14 -33.60 9.76
C GLY A 313 64.71 -33.53 8.30
N GLN A 314 65.07 -32.46 7.58
CA GLN A 314 64.87 -32.39 6.13
C GLN A 314 65.81 -33.38 5.44
N VAL A 315 65.30 -34.08 4.43
CA VAL A 315 66.10 -35.04 3.65
C VAL A 315 67.25 -34.30 2.95
N TYR A 316 68.45 -34.83 3.09
CA TYR A 316 69.67 -34.27 2.52
C TYR A 316 70.49 -35.37 1.83
N ASP A 317 69.95 -35.86 0.71
CA ASP A 317 70.54 -36.92 -0.09
C ASP A 317 71.26 -36.33 -1.30
N PHE A 318 72.46 -36.83 -1.61
CA PHE A 318 73.25 -36.35 -2.74
C PHE A 318 74.21 -37.41 -3.26
N ALA A 319 74.63 -37.27 -4.52
CA ALA A 319 75.64 -38.11 -5.13
C ALA A 319 76.94 -37.32 -5.29
N PHE A 320 78.06 -37.90 -4.86
CA PHE A 320 79.40 -37.35 -5.06
C PHE A 320 80.11 -38.11 -6.18
N PRO A 321 80.25 -37.53 -7.38
CA PRO A 321 81.03 -38.14 -8.44
C PRO A 321 82.53 -37.90 -8.20
N HIS A 322 83.29 -38.98 -8.11
CA HIS A 322 84.74 -38.98 -7.88
C HIS A 322 85.52 -39.09 -9.19
N THR A 323 85.17 -40.08 -10.02
CA THR A 323 85.83 -40.34 -11.31
C THR A 323 84.80 -40.32 -12.43
N ALA A 324 85.11 -39.67 -13.55
CA ALA A 324 84.27 -39.66 -14.74
C ALA A 324 83.96 -41.08 -15.27
N GLY A 325 82.77 -41.29 -15.83
CA GLY A 325 82.25 -42.63 -16.16
C GLY A 325 83.10 -43.49 -17.11
N ALA A 326 83.95 -42.86 -17.94
CA ALA A 326 84.89 -43.56 -18.84
C ALA A 326 86.34 -43.56 -18.35
N ALA A 327 86.67 -42.81 -17.30
CA ALA A 327 88.03 -42.73 -16.77
C ALA A 327 88.28 -43.85 -15.76
N ALA A 328 89.45 -44.48 -15.86
CA ALA A 328 89.89 -45.49 -14.90
C ALA A 328 90.06 -44.89 -13.51
N ARG A 329 89.65 -45.63 -12.47
CA ARG A 329 89.86 -45.23 -11.08
C ARG A 329 91.36 -45.22 -10.75
N ALA A 330 91.79 -44.26 -9.96
CA ALA A 330 93.14 -44.14 -9.42
C ALA A 330 93.08 -43.75 -7.95
N THR A 331 94.14 -44.00 -7.19
CA THR A 331 94.24 -43.56 -5.80
C THR A 331 94.22 -42.03 -5.69
N GLY A 332 93.60 -41.50 -4.64
CA GLY A 332 93.42 -40.06 -4.43
C GLY A 332 91.95 -39.62 -4.42
N ALA A 333 91.71 -38.31 -4.52
CA ALA A 333 90.39 -37.67 -4.41
C ALA A 333 89.59 -37.59 -5.72
N GLY A 334 90.10 -38.22 -6.79
CA GLY A 334 89.44 -38.26 -8.09
C GLY A 334 89.70 -37.02 -8.94
N ASN A 335 89.03 -36.95 -10.10
CA ASN A 335 89.28 -35.93 -11.12
C ASN A 335 88.10 -34.98 -11.36
N LEU A 336 86.91 -35.29 -10.85
CA LEU A 336 85.70 -34.48 -11.07
C LEU A 336 85.51 -33.37 -10.03
N LEU A 337 85.76 -33.68 -8.76
CA LEU A 337 85.56 -32.75 -7.63
C LEU A 337 86.76 -32.79 -6.67
N PRO A 338 87.98 -32.42 -7.13
CA PRO A 338 89.18 -32.52 -6.30
C PRO A 338 89.16 -31.58 -5.07
N GLN A 339 88.33 -30.54 -5.09
CA GLN A 339 88.12 -29.61 -3.96
C GLN A 339 87.08 -30.11 -2.95
N GLY A 340 86.37 -31.22 -3.26
CA GLY A 340 85.26 -31.72 -2.45
C GLY A 340 83.97 -30.91 -2.57
N VAL A 341 82.96 -31.31 -1.79
CA VAL A 341 81.69 -30.60 -1.64
C VAL A 341 81.65 -29.95 -0.26
N LYS A 342 81.57 -28.62 -0.25
CA LYS A 342 81.36 -27.84 0.99
C LYS A 342 79.89 -27.90 1.39
N LEU A 343 79.61 -28.48 2.54
CA LEU A 343 78.27 -28.59 3.09
C LEU A 343 77.76 -27.20 3.49
N GLN A 344 76.63 -26.77 2.92
CA GLN A 344 76.00 -25.47 3.21
C GLN A 344 75.11 -25.50 4.45
N ARG A 345 74.98 -26.67 5.09
CA ARG A 345 74.19 -26.90 6.29
C ARG A 345 74.86 -27.97 7.13
N ALA A 346 74.57 -27.93 8.43
CA ALA A 346 74.85 -29.03 9.32
C ALA A 346 74.01 -30.27 8.93
N VAL A 347 74.65 -31.42 8.76
CA VAL A 347 73.97 -32.65 8.31
C VAL A 347 74.41 -33.86 9.11
N ARG A 348 73.52 -34.85 9.21
CA ARG A 348 73.76 -36.18 9.74
C ARG A 348 73.59 -37.19 8.61
N LEU A 349 74.70 -37.76 8.15
CA LEU A 349 74.68 -38.81 7.14
C LEU A 349 74.44 -40.16 7.82
N THR A 350 73.64 -41.00 7.16
CA THR A 350 73.26 -42.32 7.68
C THR A 350 73.70 -43.47 6.78
N ARG A 351 74.00 -43.19 5.51
CA ARG A 351 74.45 -44.20 4.55
C ARG A 351 75.31 -43.59 3.45
N VAL A 352 76.32 -44.34 3.04
CA VAL A 352 77.06 -44.11 1.80
C VAL A 352 77.11 -45.42 0.99
N ILE A 353 76.87 -45.32 -0.31
CA ILE A 353 76.96 -46.43 -1.27
C ILE A 353 77.97 -46.05 -2.32
N TYR A 354 79.00 -46.88 -2.53
CA TYR A 354 79.99 -46.66 -3.57
C TYR A 354 79.66 -47.50 -4.79
N ARG A 355 79.69 -46.88 -5.97
CA ARG A 355 79.39 -47.56 -7.23
C ARG A 355 80.24 -47.01 -8.37
N GLY A 356 80.93 -47.91 -9.05
CA GLY A 356 81.62 -47.67 -10.31
C GLY A 356 80.74 -47.98 -11.50
N ASN A 357 81.21 -47.59 -12.68
CA ASN A 357 80.54 -47.89 -13.96
C ASN A 357 80.94 -49.27 -14.47
N THR A 358 82.23 -49.63 -14.37
CA THR A 358 82.73 -50.98 -14.61
C THR A 358 83.52 -51.49 -13.41
N ALA A 359 83.55 -52.82 -13.24
CA ALA A 359 84.35 -53.48 -12.23
C ALA A 359 85.84 -53.44 -12.61
N ASP A 360 86.71 -53.47 -11.61
CA ASP A 360 88.13 -53.79 -11.77
C ASP A 360 88.23 -55.20 -12.37
N ALA A 361 89.14 -55.39 -13.33
CA ALA A 361 89.36 -56.73 -13.89
C ALA A 361 90.11 -57.66 -12.93
N SER A 362 90.82 -57.09 -11.95
CA SER A 362 91.51 -57.81 -10.88
C SER A 362 91.75 -56.88 -9.68
N GLY A 363 91.66 -57.44 -8.46
CA GLY A 363 91.90 -56.72 -7.21
C GLY A 363 90.64 -56.14 -6.54
N ASN A 364 90.85 -55.51 -5.39
CA ASN A 364 89.79 -54.86 -4.62
C ASN A 364 89.91 -53.33 -4.75
N LEU A 365 88.77 -52.67 -4.75
CA LEU A 365 88.67 -51.22 -4.61
C LEU A 365 88.55 -50.90 -3.11
N VAL A 366 89.34 -49.96 -2.61
CA VAL A 366 89.23 -49.45 -1.24
C VAL A 366 88.92 -47.97 -1.30
N VAL A 367 87.81 -47.58 -0.70
CA VAL A 367 87.25 -46.22 -0.74
C VAL A 367 86.87 -45.76 0.65
N GLU A 368 86.88 -44.46 0.88
CA GLU A 368 86.42 -43.85 2.13
C GLU A 368 85.87 -42.44 1.88
N LEU A 369 85.07 -41.93 2.82
CA LEU A 369 84.77 -40.50 2.90
C LEU A 369 85.84 -39.79 3.74
N ARG A 370 86.15 -38.55 3.39
CA ARG A 370 87.03 -37.69 4.20
C ARG A 370 86.35 -36.35 4.48
N LYS A 371 86.45 -35.90 5.74
CA LYS A 371 86.03 -34.58 6.22
C LYS A 371 87.27 -33.70 6.33
N ASN A 372 87.32 -32.59 5.60
CA ASN A 372 88.42 -31.63 5.63
C ASN A 372 89.79 -32.33 5.44
N GLY A 373 89.86 -33.32 4.54
CA GLY A 373 91.06 -34.11 4.27
C GLY A 373 91.37 -35.23 5.27
N SER A 374 90.59 -35.41 6.34
CA SER A 374 90.74 -36.48 7.33
C SER A 374 89.73 -37.61 7.10
N ALA A 375 90.15 -38.87 7.22
CA ALA A 375 89.26 -40.02 7.03
C ALA A 375 88.09 -40.03 8.01
N VAL A 376 86.86 -40.24 7.52
CA VAL A 376 85.66 -40.39 8.35
C VAL A 376 85.55 -41.84 8.78
N SER A 377 85.71 -42.09 10.09
CA SER A 377 85.67 -43.43 10.66
C SER A 377 84.36 -44.16 10.32
N GLY A 378 84.47 -45.44 9.96
CA GLY A 378 83.33 -46.28 9.59
C GLY A 378 82.80 -46.10 8.16
N THR A 379 83.34 -45.17 7.37
CA THR A 379 82.96 -44.98 5.96
C THR A 379 83.86 -45.74 4.98
N SER A 380 85.03 -46.21 5.45
CA SER A 380 85.93 -47.01 4.62
C SER A 380 85.29 -48.34 4.22
N LYS A 381 85.45 -48.74 2.95
CA LYS A 381 84.97 -50.00 2.42
C LYS A 381 85.96 -50.61 1.44
N THR A 382 86.22 -51.90 1.63
CA THR A 382 86.88 -52.75 0.64
C THR A 382 85.80 -53.47 -0.19
N ILE A 383 85.82 -53.27 -1.50
CA ILE A 383 84.80 -53.72 -2.44
C ILE A 383 85.47 -54.65 -3.46
N ALA A 384 85.07 -55.92 -3.44
CA ALA A 384 85.52 -56.90 -4.42
C ALA A 384 84.99 -56.57 -5.82
N ALA A 385 85.74 -56.91 -6.87
CA ALA A 385 85.39 -56.60 -8.27
C ALA A 385 83.93 -56.89 -8.63
N THR A 386 83.36 -58.02 -8.16
CA THR A 386 81.98 -58.44 -8.43
C THR A 386 80.91 -57.47 -7.92
N ASP A 387 81.23 -56.65 -6.91
CA ASP A 387 80.28 -55.75 -6.24
C ASP A 387 80.46 -54.28 -6.66
N GLN A 388 81.44 -53.96 -7.49
CA GLN A 388 81.82 -52.58 -7.79
C GLN A 388 80.83 -51.83 -8.69
N THR A 389 80.04 -52.52 -9.54
CA THR A 389 79.14 -51.87 -10.53
C THR A 389 77.72 -51.64 -10.03
N ALA A 390 77.21 -52.50 -9.16
CA ALA A 390 75.80 -52.53 -8.77
C ALA A 390 75.48 -51.79 -7.48
N GLY A 391 76.46 -51.21 -6.77
CA GLY A 391 76.22 -50.52 -5.50
C GLY A 391 75.48 -51.38 -4.46
N ALA A 392 75.75 -52.68 -4.46
CA ALA A 392 75.05 -53.66 -3.63
C ALA A 392 75.31 -53.42 -2.12
N SER A 393 74.67 -54.22 -1.26
CA SER A 393 74.88 -54.23 0.20
C SER A 393 76.37 -54.25 0.57
N ASN A 394 77.18 -54.96 -0.22
CA ASN A 394 78.63 -55.10 -0.04
C ASN A 394 79.44 -53.84 -0.40
N ALA A 395 78.85 -52.85 -1.07
CA ALA A 395 79.45 -51.54 -1.34
C ALA A 395 78.79 -50.40 -0.51
N THR A 396 77.98 -50.78 0.48
CA THR A 396 77.26 -49.85 1.36
C THR A 396 77.88 -49.80 2.76
N ASN A 397 78.02 -48.60 3.33
CA ASN A 397 78.26 -48.40 4.76
C ASN A 397 77.03 -47.69 5.33
N THR A 398 76.51 -48.19 6.45
CA THR A 398 75.48 -47.53 7.26
C THR A 398 76.07 -47.12 8.60
N GLY A 399 75.69 -45.97 9.10
CA GLY A 399 76.24 -45.42 10.32
C GLY A 399 75.55 -44.12 10.72
N THR A 400 76.22 -43.34 11.55
CA THR A 400 75.79 -41.98 11.89
C THR A 400 77.03 -41.12 11.90
N TRP A 401 77.07 -40.17 10.97
CA TRP A 401 78.22 -39.29 10.78
C TRP A 401 77.72 -37.85 10.73
N ASP A 402 78.15 -37.07 11.71
CA ASP A 402 77.77 -35.67 11.85
C ASP A 402 78.79 -34.76 11.19
N PHE A 403 78.27 -33.84 10.40
CA PHE A 403 79.03 -32.80 9.73
C PHE A 403 78.45 -31.44 10.13
N ASP A 404 79.34 -30.48 10.28
CA ASP A 404 79.03 -29.08 10.54
C ASP A 404 78.86 -28.35 9.21
N GLU A 405 78.11 -27.24 9.25
CA GLU A 405 78.11 -26.31 8.12
C GLU A 405 79.54 -25.85 7.83
N GLY A 406 79.91 -25.88 6.56
CA GLY A 406 81.23 -25.50 6.10
C GLY A 406 82.25 -26.64 6.02
N ASP A 407 81.95 -27.83 6.55
CA ASP A 407 82.78 -29.01 6.31
C ASP A 407 82.86 -29.35 4.83
N ILE A 408 84.05 -29.74 4.38
CA ILE A 408 84.30 -30.21 3.02
C ILE A 408 84.35 -31.73 3.04
N LEU A 409 83.45 -32.35 2.29
CA LEU A 409 83.41 -33.79 2.09
C LEU A 409 84.08 -34.17 0.77
N THR A 410 84.97 -35.16 0.81
CA THR A 410 85.52 -35.81 -0.38
C THR A 410 85.31 -37.32 -0.31
N VAL A 411 85.22 -37.94 -1.48
CA VAL A 411 85.43 -39.38 -1.64
C VAL A 411 86.91 -39.60 -1.95
N GLN A 412 87.53 -40.61 -1.37
CA GLN A 412 88.92 -40.95 -1.67
C GLN A 412 89.06 -42.44 -1.96
N VAL A 413 89.76 -42.77 -3.05
CA VAL A 413 90.25 -44.12 -3.31
C VAL A 413 91.59 -44.28 -2.59
N THR A 414 91.64 -45.20 -1.62
CA THR A 414 92.85 -45.52 -0.84
C THR A 414 93.56 -46.77 -1.34
N GLY A 415 92.88 -47.59 -2.14
CA GLY A 415 93.45 -48.75 -2.82
C GLY A 415 92.68 -49.06 -4.09
N VAL A 416 93.37 -49.49 -5.14
CA VAL A 416 92.76 -49.86 -6.41
C VAL A 416 93.45 -51.09 -6.97
N GLY A 417 92.71 -51.93 -7.69
CA GLY A 417 93.26 -53.11 -8.36
C GLY A 417 94.30 -52.79 -9.44
N THR A 418 95.00 -53.82 -9.93
CA THR A 418 96.05 -53.69 -10.96
C THR A 418 95.50 -53.35 -12.35
N THR A 419 94.21 -53.55 -12.56
CA THR A 419 93.50 -53.11 -13.77
C THR A 419 92.17 -52.49 -13.34
N PRO A 420 92.20 -51.19 -12.96
CA PRO A 420 91.03 -50.50 -12.44
C PRO A 420 89.90 -50.42 -13.46
N GLY A 421 88.66 -50.57 -12.99
CA GLY A 421 87.47 -50.22 -13.75
C GLY A 421 87.25 -48.71 -13.76
N ASN A 422 86.17 -48.32 -14.44
CA ASN A 422 85.88 -46.93 -14.77
C ASN A 422 84.81 -46.32 -13.88
N GLY A 423 84.93 -45.02 -13.63
CA GLY A 423 83.96 -44.24 -12.88
C GLY A 423 83.89 -44.58 -11.38
N LEU A 424 83.46 -43.62 -10.58
CA LEU A 424 83.13 -43.82 -9.18
C LEU A 424 82.18 -42.72 -8.72
N ILE A 425 81.07 -43.12 -8.10
CA ILE A 425 80.11 -42.24 -7.44
C ILE A 425 79.89 -42.78 -6.01
N ALA A 426 79.81 -41.88 -5.04
CA ALA A 426 79.30 -42.18 -3.71
C ALA A 426 77.90 -41.59 -3.55
N ASP A 427 76.88 -42.44 -3.44
CA ASP A 427 75.51 -42.04 -3.17
C ASP A 427 75.29 -41.97 -1.66
N ILE A 428 74.95 -40.78 -1.17
CA ILE A 428 74.93 -40.45 0.25
C ILE A 428 73.50 -40.12 0.67
N LYS A 429 73.09 -40.72 1.79
CA LYS A 429 71.79 -40.47 2.44
C LYS A 429 71.98 -39.76 3.76
N GLY A 430 71.21 -38.70 3.99
CA GLY A 430 71.31 -37.94 5.23
C GLY A 430 70.07 -37.10 5.52
N VAL A 431 70.13 -36.42 6.65
CA VAL A 431 69.19 -35.35 7.01
C VAL A 431 69.97 -34.15 7.49
N THR A 432 69.39 -32.97 7.37
CA THR A 432 69.83 -31.79 8.11
C THR A 432 69.66 -32.03 9.61
N ARG A 433 70.55 -31.45 10.42
CA ARG A 433 70.54 -31.62 11.88
C ARG A 433 70.29 -30.33 12.63
#